data_AF-A0A059B5Z4-F1
#
_entry.id   AF-A0A059B5Z4-F1
#
_cell.length_a   1.000
_cell.length_b   1.000
_cell.length_c   1.000
_cell.angle_alpha   90.00
_cell.angle_beta   90.00
_cell.angle_gamma   90.00
#
_symmetry.space_group_name_H-M   'P 1'
#
loop_
_entity.id
_entity.type
_entity.pdbx_description
1 polymer ?
#
loop_
_entity_poly.entity_id
_entity_poly.type
_entity_poly.pdbx_seq_one_letter_code
_entity_poly.pdbx_strand_id
1 'polypeptide(L)'
;MHERFRVGEEVDAFREDGWHFGEIREIREDSRYLVAVGGGSEEVEFGQRELRRHREWSGDGVWTPPLAGGELQEKSSTMELKPFKIKFKIGLDKGTSLPPPEFGKGKTVEVSSDEKGYEGSWFSATVIDYIGNDKYLVEYLTLKTDDETEPLREEAYSRYIRPYPPYLPARRFKQLDKVDAWYNDGWWVGVISKVLKGSQYIVYFSTSNEELIFNESNLRLHQDWSDGKWVIASRDEMVDAWYNDGWWVGHISQILGGLKYKVYFMTSSEELEFEHHNLRPHQEWIGGRWIITSRGSRSV
;
A
#
# COMPACT_ATOMS: atom_id res chain seq x y z
N MET A 1 -19.34 -1.65 19.10
CA MET A 1 -20.68 -1.11 18.82
C MET A 1 -20.43 0.17 18.05
N HIS A 2 -20.77 0.23 16.76
CA HIS A 2 -20.53 1.45 15.96
C HIS A 2 -21.40 2.56 16.56
N GLU A 3 -20.80 3.68 16.91
CA GLU A 3 -21.54 4.82 17.45
C GLU A 3 -22.49 5.33 16.36
N ARG A 4 -23.80 5.35 16.64
CA ARG A 4 -24.80 5.81 15.66
C ARG A 4 -24.72 7.33 15.54
N PHE A 5 -24.80 7.82 14.32
CA PHE A 5 -24.81 9.26 14.05
C PHE A 5 -26.11 9.93 14.52
N ARG A 6 -26.06 11.24 14.74
CA ARG A 6 -27.19 12.07 15.20
C ARG A 6 -27.66 13.01 14.09
N VAL A 7 -28.93 13.44 14.16
CA VAL A 7 -29.43 14.50 13.27
C VAL A 7 -28.63 15.78 13.52
N GLY A 8 -28.22 16.45 12.45
CA GLY A 8 -27.33 17.61 12.44
C GLY A 8 -25.83 17.28 12.50
N GLU A 9 -25.45 16.00 12.51
CA GLU A 9 -24.03 15.60 12.48
C GLU A 9 -23.47 15.65 11.06
N GLU A 10 -22.27 16.21 10.91
CA GLU A 10 -21.53 16.24 9.66
C GLU A 10 -20.87 14.89 9.39
N VAL A 11 -21.04 14.39 8.18
CA VAL A 11 -20.57 13.08 7.72
C VAL A 11 -19.92 13.19 6.35
N ASP A 12 -19.04 12.24 6.01
CA ASP A 12 -18.76 11.96 4.62
C ASP A 12 -19.60 10.74 4.20
N ALA A 13 -20.36 10.89 3.11
CA ALA A 13 -21.18 9.88 2.50
C ALA A 13 -20.53 9.32 1.23
N PHE A 14 -20.41 7.99 1.15
CA PHE A 14 -19.84 7.30 0.00
C PHE A 14 -20.90 7.12 -1.08
N ARG A 15 -20.70 7.73 -2.25
CA ARG A 15 -21.60 7.62 -3.40
C ARG A 15 -20.77 7.56 -4.69
N GLU A 16 -21.21 6.73 -5.63
CA GLU A 16 -20.60 6.58 -6.96
C GLU A 16 -19.09 6.27 -6.92
N ASP A 17 -18.25 7.30 -7.04
CA ASP A 17 -16.79 7.23 -7.17
C ASP A 17 -16.02 7.82 -5.98
N GLY A 18 -16.69 8.27 -4.91
CA GLY A 18 -15.97 8.92 -3.81
C GLY A 18 -16.74 9.17 -2.51
N TRP A 19 -16.02 9.75 -1.55
CA TRP A 19 -16.57 10.24 -0.29
C TRP A 19 -16.93 11.72 -0.46
N HIS A 20 -18.18 12.08 -0.17
CA HIS A 20 -18.71 13.42 -0.30
C HIS A 20 -19.17 13.94 1.05
N PHE A 21 -18.86 15.20 1.37
CA PHE A 21 -19.39 15.85 2.56
C PHE A 21 -20.93 15.87 2.57
N GLY A 22 -21.53 15.71 3.74
CA GLY A 22 -22.96 15.91 3.94
C GLY A 22 -23.35 16.05 5.41
N GLU A 23 -24.60 16.41 5.65
CA GLU A 23 -25.16 16.59 7.00
C GLU A 23 -26.37 15.68 7.18
N ILE A 24 -26.46 14.99 8.32
CA ILE A 24 -27.60 14.11 8.61
C ILE A 24 -28.86 14.94 8.90
N ARG A 25 -29.88 14.77 8.06
CA ARG A 25 -31.19 15.41 8.19
C ARG A 25 -32.18 14.56 8.98
N GLU A 26 -32.16 13.25 8.78
CA GLU A 26 -33.11 12.34 9.39
C GLU A 26 -32.45 10.99 9.70
N ILE A 27 -32.86 10.36 10.81
CA ILE A 27 -32.50 8.97 11.13
C ILE A 27 -33.75 8.13 11.01
N ARG A 28 -33.71 7.13 10.13
CA ARG A 28 -34.81 6.21 9.86
C ARG A 28 -34.59 4.87 10.55
N GLU A 29 -35.60 4.01 10.47
CA GLU A 29 -35.50 2.64 10.94
C GLU A 29 -34.39 1.86 10.19
N ASP A 30 -33.86 0.82 10.83
CA ASP A 30 -32.78 -0.04 10.30
C ASP A 30 -31.41 0.61 10.06
N SER A 31 -31.06 1.66 10.84
CA SER A 31 -29.74 2.31 10.73
C SER A 31 -29.49 2.92 9.34
N ARG A 32 -30.56 3.49 8.76
CA ARG A 32 -30.54 4.31 7.55
C ARG A 32 -30.65 5.79 7.90
N TYR A 33 -29.94 6.60 7.13
CA TYR A 33 -29.72 8.01 7.41
C TYR A 33 -30.01 8.81 6.15
N LEU A 34 -30.83 9.84 6.26
CA LEU A 34 -31.05 10.78 5.18
C LEU A 34 -30.02 11.90 5.31
N VAL A 35 -29.18 12.08 4.30
CA VAL A 35 -28.04 13.01 4.32
C VAL A 35 -28.18 14.02 3.20
N ALA A 36 -28.04 15.30 3.55
CA ALA A 36 -27.95 16.39 2.58
C ALA A 36 -26.50 16.49 2.08
N VAL A 37 -26.25 16.06 0.84
CA VAL A 37 -24.89 15.94 0.28
C VAL A 37 -24.45 17.26 -0.35
N GLY A 38 -23.20 17.67 -0.11
CA GLY A 38 -22.60 18.88 -0.71
C GLY A 38 -23.18 20.21 -0.22
N GLY A 39 -23.88 20.22 0.92
CA GLY A 39 -24.52 21.44 1.47
C GLY A 39 -25.71 21.96 0.66
N GLY A 40 -26.20 21.20 -0.31
CA GLY A 40 -27.37 21.54 -1.14
C GLY A 40 -28.71 21.05 -0.57
N SER A 41 -29.78 21.18 -1.35
CA SER A 41 -31.13 20.65 -1.01
C SER A 41 -31.37 19.21 -1.46
N GLU A 42 -30.35 18.53 -2.00
CA GLU A 42 -30.42 17.13 -2.41
C GLU A 42 -30.21 16.21 -1.19
N GLU A 43 -31.24 15.45 -0.84
CA GLU A 43 -31.24 14.51 0.28
C GLU A 43 -31.21 13.07 -0.24
N VAL A 44 -30.17 12.33 0.14
CA VAL A 44 -29.95 10.95 -0.29
C VAL A 44 -29.91 10.03 0.93
N GLU A 45 -30.48 8.84 0.80
CA GLU A 45 -30.52 7.86 1.88
C GLU A 45 -29.29 6.95 1.85
N PHE A 46 -28.63 6.81 3.00
CA PHE A 46 -27.42 6.01 3.17
C PHE A 46 -27.55 5.03 4.34
N GLY A 47 -26.93 3.87 4.21
CA GLY A 47 -26.73 2.96 5.34
C GLY A 47 -25.59 3.41 6.24
N GLN A 48 -25.58 2.96 7.51
CA GLN A 48 -24.51 3.22 8.48
C GLN A 48 -23.07 2.97 7.97
N ARG A 49 -22.88 2.05 7.00
CA ARG A 49 -21.55 1.69 6.45
C ARG A 49 -21.10 2.58 5.30
N GLU A 50 -22.02 3.36 4.74
CA GLU A 50 -21.76 4.31 3.65
C GLU A 50 -21.51 5.71 4.21
N LEU A 51 -21.58 5.88 5.53
CA LEU A 51 -21.30 7.12 6.25
C LEU A 51 -20.10 6.97 7.17
N ARG A 52 -19.27 7.99 7.25
CA ARG A 52 -18.25 8.18 8.28
C ARG A 52 -18.37 9.58 8.86
N ARG A 53 -17.87 9.83 10.07
CA ARG A 53 -17.81 11.20 10.61
C ARG A 53 -17.00 12.07 9.65
N HIS A 54 -17.53 13.25 9.34
CA HIS A 54 -16.81 14.23 8.55
C HIS A 54 -15.49 14.58 9.24
N ARG A 55 -14.44 14.75 8.44
CA ARG A 55 -13.14 15.16 8.92
C ARG A 55 -12.57 16.18 7.97
N GLU A 56 -12.13 17.29 8.53
CA GLU A 56 -11.41 18.30 7.77
C GLU A 56 -9.91 18.02 7.85
N TRP A 57 -9.26 18.11 6.70
CA TRP A 57 -7.81 18.05 6.58
C TRP A 57 -7.24 19.46 6.75
N SER A 58 -6.49 19.71 7.83
CA SER A 58 -5.93 21.05 8.10
C SER A 58 -4.66 21.38 7.31
N GLY A 59 -4.25 20.53 6.36
CA GLY A 59 -3.08 20.77 5.50
C GLY A 59 -1.72 20.57 6.18
N ASP A 60 -1.71 20.25 7.48
CA ASP A 60 -0.54 20.07 8.33
C ASP A 60 -0.37 18.64 8.86
N GLY A 61 -1.10 17.67 8.29
CA GLY A 61 -1.01 16.26 8.69
C GLY A 61 -2.02 15.82 9.74
N VAL A 62 -2.89 16.72 10.21
CA VAL A 62 -3.85 16.44 11.29
C VAL A 62 -5.28 16.42 10.76
N TRP A 63 -6.03 15.37 11.09
CA TRP A 63 -7.47 15.34 10.87
C TRP A 63 -8.17 16.01 12.04
N THR A 64 -9.10 16.91 11.76
CA THR A 64 -9.94 17.52 12.78
C THR A 64 -11.37 16.96 12.67
N PRO A 65 -11.90 16.27 13.70
CA PRO A 65 -11.25 15.90 14.96
C PRO A 65 -10.29 14.68 14.84
N PRO A 66 -9.29 14.58 15.74
CA PRO A 66 -8.27 13.53 15.69
C PRO A 66 -8.84 12.13 15.96
N LEU A 67 -8.14 11.11 15.45
CA LEU A 67 -8.46 9.70 15.68
C LEU A 67 -8.45 9.39 17.18
N ALA A 68 -9.56 8.87 17.72
CA ALA A 68 -9.64 8.48 19.12
C ALA A 68 -8.60 7.39 19.43
N GLY A 69 -7.63 7.72 20.30
CA GLY A 69 -6.57 6.80 20.77
C GLY A 69 -5.14 7.33 20.71
N GLY A 70 -4.92 8.59 20.33
CA GLY A 70 -3.59 9.21 20.25
C GLY A 70 -2.95 9.49 21.61
N GLU A 71 -2.38 8.47 22.24
CA GLU A 71 -1.22 8.61 23.13
C GLU A 71 -0.29 7.44 22.86
N LEU A 72 0.63 7.62 21.91
CA LEU A 72 1.97 7.00 21.89
C LEU A 72 2.83 7.80 20.90
N GLN A 73 3.60 8.71 21.50
CA GLN A 73 4.85 9.36 21.09
C GLN A 73 5.20 9.50 19.59
N GLU A 74 5.12 10.77 19.17
CA GLU A 74 6.10 11.51 18.38
C GLU A 74 7.36 10.75 17.94
N LYS A 75 7.43 10.48 16.63
CA LYS A 75 8.34 11.13 15.68
C LYS A 75 7.75 10.93 14.29
N SER A 76 6.84 11.83 13.91
CA SER A 76 6.23 11.85 12.60
C SER A 76 7.25 12.36 11.59
N SER A 77 7.96 11.46 10.90
CA SER A 77 8.26 11.71 9.50
C SER A 77 6.98 11.40 8.76
N THR A 78 6.20 12.42 8.41
CA THR A 78 5.17 12.25 7.40
C THR A 78 5.89 11.91 6.09
N MET A 79 5.41 10.92 5.34
CA MET A 79 5.87 10.68 3.97
C MET A 79 5.61 11.93 3.13
N GLU A 80 6.57 12.83 3.04
CA GLU A 80 6.53 13.95 2.11
C GLU A 80 6.80 13.41 0.70
N LEU A 81 5.72 13.11 -0.02
CA LEU A 81 5.80 12.88 -1.45
C LEU A 81 6.30 14.17 -2.11
N LYS A 82 7.40 14.07 -2.85
CA LYS A 82 7.83 15.18 -3.69
C LYS A 82 6.91 15.26 -4.91
N PRO A 83 6.44 16.45 -5.30
CA PRO A 83 5.68 16.62 -6.53
C PRO A 83 6.51 16.18 -7.75
N PHE A 84 5.85 15.44 -8.63
CA PHE A 84 6.43 14.83 -9.83
C PHE A 84 6.85 15.91 -10.84
N LYS A 85 8.15 16.12 -11.06
CA LYS A 85 8.63 17.03 -12.12
C LYS A 85 8.99 16.24 -13.37
N ILE A 86 8.06 16.13 -14.33
CA ILE A 86 8.37 15.59 -15.66
C ILE A 86 8.23 16.65 -16.74
N LYS A 87 9.29 16.80 -17.55
CA LYS A 87 9.26 17.52 -18.83
C LYS A 87 9.11 16.50 -19.95
N PHE A 88 8.03 16.60 -20.73
CA PHE A 88 7.81 15.79 -21.93
C PHE A 88 8.78 16.18 -23.06
N LYS A 89 9.44 15.18 -23.65
CA LYS A 89 9.98 15.25 -25.03
C LYS A 89 9.59 13.97 -25.77
N ILE A 90 8.65 14.10 -26.69
CA ILE A 90 8.17 13.01 -27.54
C ILE A 90 9.20 12.77 -28.65
N GLY A 91 9.84 11.59 -28.65
CA GLY A 91 10.61 11.06 -29.76
C GLY A 91 10.07 9.67 -30.12
N LEU A 92 9.49 9.52 -31.31
CA LEU A 92 8.87 8.29 -31.77
C LEU A 92 9.84 7.50 -32.66
N ASP A 93 10.55 6.53 -32.08
CA ASP A 93 11.33 5.54 -32.85
C ASP A 93 10.65 4.17 -32.77
N LYS A 94 10.05 3.74 -33.89
CA LYS A 94 9.32 2.47 -33.99
C LYS A 94 10.26 1.27 -34.11
N GLY A 95 10.55 0.61 -32.99
CA GLY A 95 11.18 -0.72 -32.91
C GLY A 95 10.16 -1.86 -32.94
N THR A 96 10.51 -2.97 -33.61
CA THR A 96 9.64 -4.03 -34.16
C THR A 96 9.21 -5.18 -33.23
N SER A 97 9.21 -5.04 -31.91
CA SER A 97 8.60 -6.06 -31.02
C SER A 97 7.15 -5.69 -30.69
N LEU A 98 6.21 -6.63 -30.83
CA LEU A 98 4.85 -6.44 -30.34
C LEU A 98 4.82 -6.63 -28.81
N PRO A 99 4.06 -5.82 -28.06
CA PRO A 99 3.95 -5.98 -26.61
C PRO A 99 3.27 -7.31 -26.25
N PRO A 100 3.59 -7.92 -25.10
CA PRO A 100 2.86 -9.07 -24.59
C PRO A 100 1.36 -8.77 -24.49
N PRO A 101 0.47 -9.77 -24.69
CA PRO A 101 -0.98 -9.58 -24.65
C PRO A 101 -1.49 -8.97 -23.32
N GLU A 102 -0.79 -9.20 -22.20
CA GLU A 102 -1.17 -8.66 -20.90
C GLU A 102 -1.01 -7.13 -20.82
N PHE A 103 -0.18 -6.54 -21.69
CA PHE A 103 0.13 -5.10 -21.74
C PHE A 103 -0.38 -4.43 -23.02
N GLY A 104 -1.45 -4.96 -23.61
CA GLY A 104 -2.11 -4.35 -24.75
C GLY A 104 -2.67 -2.97 -24.43
N LYS A 105 -2.82 -2.12 -25.46
CA LYS A 105 -3.48 -0.81 -25.35
C LYS A 105 -4.87 -0.93 -24.72
N GLY A 106 -5.16 -0.05 -23.76
CA GLY A 106 -6.39 -0.01 -22.98
C GLY A 106 -6.44 -0.99 -21.81
N LYS A 107 -5.40 -1.79 -21.55
CA LYS A 107 -5.33 -2.68 -20.39
C LYS A 107 -4.98 -1.90 -19.12
N THR A 108 -5.67 -2.23 -18.04
CA THR A 108 -5.35 -1.73 -16.69
C THR A 108 -4.17 -2.51 -16.11
N VAL A 109 -3.19 -1.80 -15.58
CA VAL A 109 -1.92 -2.29 -15.08
C VAL A 109 -1.56 -1.57 -13.78
N GLU A 110 -0.62 -2.13 -13.02
CA GLU A 110 0.02 -1.43 -11.92
C GLU A 110 1.46 -1.08 -12.30
N VAL A 111 1.89 0.12 -11.92
CA VAL A 111 3.20 0.69 -12.27
C VAL A 111 3.96 1.05 -10.99
N SER A 112 5.22 0.62 -10.91
CA SER A 112 6.13 0.94 -9.81
C SER A 112 7.20 1.95 -10.25
N SER A 113 7.87 2.58 -9.29
CA SER A 113 9.04 3.42 -9.57
C SER A 113 10.21 3.03 -8.66
N ASP A 114 11.43 3.16 -9.16
CA ASP A 114 12.67 3.07 -8.37
C ASP A 114 13.17 4.46 -7.92
N GLU A 115 12.39 5.51 -8.16
CA GLU A 115 12.66 6.83 -7.62
C GLU A 115 12.58 6.82 -6.10
N LYS A 116 13.52 7.53 -5.48
CA LYS A 116 13.58 7.67 -4.02
C LYS A 116 12.28 8.23 -3.44
N GLY A 117 11.67 7.48 -2.54
CA GLY A 117 10.39 7.78 -1.91
C GLY A 117 9.22 6.97 -2.48
N TYR A 118 9.42 6.27 -3.60
CA TYR A 118 8.40 5.41 -4.24
C TYR A 118 8.79 3.93 -4.21
N GLU A 119 9.90 3.56 -3.56
CA GLU A 119 10.32 2.17 -3.48
C GLU A 119 9.25 1.31 -2.80
N GLY A 120 8.86 0.22 -3.47
CA GLY A 120 7.82 -0.68 -2.97
C GLY A 120 6.39 -0.19 -3.16
N SER A 121 6.16 0.86 -3.97
CA SER A 121 4.82 1.32 -4.33
C SER A 121 4.37 0.81 -5.70
N TRP A 122 3.06 0.63 -5.86
CA TRP A 122 2.40 0.24 -7.10
C TRP A 122 1.16 1.11 -7.32
N PHE A 123 1.15 1.87 -8.40
CA PHE A 123 0.07 2.78 -8.76
C PHE A 123 -0.77 2.24 -9.91
N SER A 124 -2.08 2.43 -9.82
CA SER A 124 -3.02 1.97 -10.83
C SER A 124 -2.92 2.83 -12.09
N ALA A 125 -2.83 2.21 -13.27
CA ALA A 125 -2.72 2.91 -14.55
C ALA A 125 -3.37 2.15 -15.71
N THR A 126 -3.52 2.82 -16.84
CA THR A 126 -3.96 2.24 -18.13
C THR A 126 -2.84 2.35 -19.16
N VAL A 127 -2.59 1.29 -19.92
CA VAL A 127 -1.66 1.32 -21.05
C VAL A 127 -2.27 2.13 -22.20
N ILE A 128 -1.65 3.26 -22.54
CA ILE A 128 -2.09 4.13 -23.64
C ILE A 128 -1.46 3.71 -24.97
N ASP A 129 -0.17 3.36 -24.93
CA ASP A 129 0.53 2.87 -26.13
C ASP A 129 1.80 2.09 -25.78
N TYR A 130 2.25 1.27 -26.73
CA TYR A 130 3.58 0.70 -26.71
C TYR A 130 4.51 1.55 -27.57
N ILE A 131 5.51 2.16 -26.95
CA ILE A 131 6.39 3.15 -27.59
C ILE A 131 7.70 2.55 -28.09
N GLY A 132 7.91 1.24 -27.93
CA GLY A 132 9.13 0.55 -28.35
C GLY A 132 10.19 0.48 -27.25
N ASN A 133 11.27 -0.29 -27.49
CA ASN A 133 12.40 -0.44 -26.56
C ASN A 133 11.97 -0.83 -25.13
N ASP A 134 11.02 -1.77 -25.03
CA ASP A 134 10.45 -2.24 -23.76
C ASP A 134 9.77 -1.15 -22.91
N LYS A 135 9.34 -0.05 -23.54
CA LYS A 135 8.63 1.03 -22.86
C LYS A 135 7.18 1.15 -23.29
N TYR A 136 6.37 1.64 -22.36
CA TYR A 136 4.95 1.90 -22.54
C TYR A 136 4.63 3.32 -22.10
N LEU A 137 3.70 3.96 -22.81
CA LEU A 137 3.05 5.15 -22.31
C LEU A 137 1.87 4.70 -21.44
N VAL A 138 1.88 5.07 -20.17
CA VAL A 138 0.83 4.75 -19.20
C VAL A 138 0.15 6.04 -18.73
N GLU A 139 -1.13 5.92 -18.35
CA GLU A 139 -1.92 6.99 -17.73
C GLU A 139 -2.41 6.52 -16.37
N TYR A 140 -2.03 7.21 -15.30
CA TYR A 140 -2.40 6.84 -13.94
C TYR A 140 -3.88 7.10 -13.68
N LEU A 141 -4.53 6.21 -12.91
CA LEU A 141 -5.95 6.35 -12.55
C LEU A 141 -6.16 7.32 -11.39
N THR A 142 -5.21 7.39 -10.46
CA THR A 142 -5.32 8.13 -9.21
C THR A 142 -4.38 9.33 -9.13
N LEU A 143 -3.34 9.38 -9.97
CA LEU A 143 -2.38 10.49 -10.00
C LEU A 143 -2.74 11.49 -11.10
N LYS A 144 -2.59 12.77 -10.79
CA LYS A 144 -2.86 13.89 -11.70
C LYS A 144 -1.60 14.71 -11.95
N THR A 145 -1.67 15.59 -12.94
CA THR A 145 -0.67 16.63 -13.18
C THR A 145 -0.58 17.61 -12.01
N ASP A 146 0.52 18.35 -11.91
CA ASP A 146 0.76 19.36 -10.87
C ASP A 146 -0.35 20.43 -10.76
N ASP A 147 -1.07 20.69 -11.86
CA ASP A 147 -2.19 21.63 -11.90
C ASP A 147 -3.55 20.96 -11.62
N GLU A 148 -3.57 19.67 -11.30
CA GLU A 148 -4.73 18.84 -10.96
C GLU A 148 -5.79 18.74 -12.07
N THR A 149 -5.43 19.11 -13.31
CA THR A 149 -6.39 19.22 -14.42
C THR A 149 -6.59 17.92 -15.18
N GLU A 150 -5.53 17.13 -15.36
CA GLU A 150 -5.56 15.91 -16.16
C GLU A 150 -4.85 14.73 -15.47
N PRO A 151 -5.20 13.48 -15.82
CA PRO A 151 -4.47 12.31 -15.33
C PRO A 151 -2.99 12.34 -15.73
N LEU A 152 -2.12 11.95 -14.80
CA LEU A 152 -0.68 11.92 -15.06
C LEU A 152 -0.35 10.83 -16.09
N ARG A 153 0.51 11.15 -17.07
CA ARG A 153 1.05 10.20 -18.04
C ARG A 153 2.57 10.09 -17.94
N GLU A 154 3.09 8.88 -18.12
CA GLU A 154 4.52 8.60 -18.00
C GLU A 154 5.00 7.52 -18.98
N GLU A 155 6.28 7.57 -19.36
CA GLU A 155 6.98 6.45 -19.98
C GLU A 155 7.48 5.46 -18.92
N ALA A 156 6.91 4.27 -18.87
CA ALA A 156 7.35 3.22 -17.94
C ALA A 156 8.01 2.06 -18.70
N TYR A 157 9.12 1.53 -18.15
CA TYR A 157 9.72 0.30 -18.66
C TYR A 157 8.86 -0.91 -18.27
N SER A 158 8.83 -1.93 -19.13
CA SER A 158 8.09 -3.18 -18.94
C SER A 158 8.36 -3.84 -17.58
N ARG A 159 9.60 -3.76 -17.08
CA ARG A 159 10.01 -4.32 -15.78
C ARG A 159 9.34 -3.67 -14.57
N TYR A 160 8.80 -2.46 -14.73
CA TYR A 160 8.09 -1.71 -13.70
C TYR A 160 6.58 -1.76 -13.90
N ILE A 161 6.09 -2.57 -14.83
CA ILE A 161 4.67 -2.73 -15.15
C ILE A 161 4.26 -4.16 -14.85
N ARG A 162 3.13 -4.33 -14.18
CA ARG A 162 2.48 -5.63 -13.97
C ARG A 162 0.99 -5.54 -14.26
N PRO A 163 0.32 -6.65 -14.64
CA PRO A 163 -1.14 -6.64 -14.72
C PRO A 163 -1.76 -6.37 -13.35
N TYR A 164 -3.08 -6.29 -13.26
CA TYR A 164 -3.74 -6.31 -11.94
C TYR A 164 -3.58 -7.67 -11.28
N PRO A 165 -3.24 -7.71 -9.97
CA PRO A 165 -3.17 -8.97 -9.26
C PRO A 165 -4.54 -9.64 -9.20
N PRO A 166 -4.60 -10.98 -9.33
CA PRO A 166 -5.84 -11.70 -9.18
C PRO A 166 -6.37 -11.49 -7.76
N TYR A 167 -7.69 -11.34 -7.65
CA TYR A 167 -8.34 -11.24 -6.36
C TYR A 167 -8.15 -12.55 -5.60
N LEU A 168 -7.47 -12.47 -4.46
CA LEU A 168 -7.40 -13.55 -3.49
C LEU A 168 -8.28 -13.13 -2.31
N PRO A 169 -9.30 -13.93 -1.93
CA PRO A 169 -10.06 -13.65 -0.73
C PRO A 169 -9.10 -13.67 0.45
N ALA A 170 -8.86 -12.50 1.04
CA ALA A 170 -8.03 -12.40 2.22
C ALA A 170 -8.68 -13.26 3.33
N ARG A 171 -8.01 -14.34 3.70
CA ARG A 171 -8.16 -14.89 5.05
C ARG A 171 -7.62 -13.82 6.00
N ARG A 172 -8.18 -13.73 7.21
CA ARG A 172 -7.66 -12.83 8.25
C ARG A 172 -6.14 -12.90 8.27
N PHE A 173 -5.51 -11.74 8.07
CA PHE A 173 -4.06 -11.67 7.99
C PHE A 173 -3.45 -12.10 9.33
N LYS A 174 -2.28 -12.68 9.23
CA LYS A 174 -1.45 -13.05 10.37
C LYS A 174 -0.25 -12.12 10.42
N GLN A 175 0.34 -12.04 11.61
CA GLN A 175 1.65 -11.44 11.77
C GLN A 175 2.65 -12.07 10.78
N LEU A 176 3.54 -11.25 10.22
CA LEU A 176 4.50 -11.59 9.15
C LEU A 176 3.89 -11.90 7.77
N ASP A 177 2.57 -11.83 7.60
CA ASP A 177 2.04 -11.83 6.23
C ASP A 177 2.56 -10.58 5.51
N LYS A 178 3.14 -10.78 4.33
CA LYS A 178 3.52 -9.69 3.43
C LYS A 178 2.26 -9.21 2.70
N VAL A 179 2.03 -7.91 2.74
CA VAL A 179 0.80 -7.29 2.25
C VAL A 179 1.12 -6.08 1.37
N ASP A 180 0.20 -5.75 0.49
CA ASP A 180 0.14 -4.41 -0.09
C ASP A 180 -0.92 -3.62 0.70
N ALA A 181 -0.55 -2.44 1.18
CA ALA A 181 -1.45 -1.52 1.88
C ALA A 181 -1.82 -0.33 0.99
N TRP A 182 -3.12 -0.04 0.89
CA TRP A 182 -3.62 1.12 0.15
C TRP A 182 -3.38 2.40 0.97
N TYR A 183 -2.47 3.25 0.49
CA TYR A 183 -2.05 4.48 1.14
C TYR A 183 -1.55 5.48 0.10
N ASN A 184 -1.86 6.77 0.24
CA ASN A 184 -1.48 7.84 -0.70
C ASN A 184 -1.65 7.43 -2.18
N ASP A 185 -2.87 6.98 -2.53
CA ASP A 185 -3.27 6.66 -3.91
C ASP A 185 -2.51 5.51 -4.59
N GLY A 186 -1.76 4.73 -3.82
CA GLY A 186 -1.01 3.57 -4.28
C GLY A 186 -1.06 2.38 -3.31
N TRP A 187 -0.59 1.24 -3.80
CA TRP A 187 -0.38 0.01 -3.05
C TRP A 187 1.06 -0.08 -2.58
N TRP A 188 1.29 -0.03 -1.26
CA TRP A 188 2.62 -0.03 -0.65
C TRP A 188 2.93 -1.38 -0.01
N VAL A 189 4.07 -1.95 -0.38
CA VAL A 189 4.53 -3.24 0.17
C VAL A 189 4.92 -3.05 1.64
N GLY A 190 4.31 -3.84 2.51
CA GLY A 190 4.60 -3.86 3.94
C GLY A 190 4.42 -5.25 4.54
N VAL A 191 4.65 -5.36 5.84
CA VAL A 191 4.53 -6.60 6.61
C VAL A 191 3.63 -6.38 7.81
N ILE A 192 2.71 -7.31 8.07
CA ILE A 192 1.86 -7.24 9.28
C ILE A 192 2.73 -7.41 10.52
N SER A 193 2.95 -6.34 11.27
CA SER A 193 3.72 -6.37 12.51
C SER A 193 2.86 -6.70 13.72
N LYS A 194 1.55 -6.40 13.68
CA LYS A 194 0.61 -6.74 14.76
C LYS A 194 -0.82 -6.90 14.25
N VAL A 195 -1.52 -7.90 14.77
CA VAL A 195 -2.97 -8.09 14.55
C VAL A 195 -3.73 -7.46 15.70
N LEU A 196 -4.66 -6.56 15.40
CA LEU A 196 -5.51 -5.88 16.38
C LEU A 196 -6.92 -6.50 16.41
N LYS A 197 -7.74 -6.08 17.39
CA LYS A 197 -9.16 -6.43 17.41
C LYS A 197 -9.90 -5.66 16.31
N GLY A 198 -11.00 -6.23 15.81
CA GLY A 198 -11.88 -5.52 14.87
C GLY A 198 -11.39 -5.45 13.42
N SER A 199 -10.63 -6.45 12.94
CA SER A 199 -10.11 -6.48 11.56
C SER A 199 -9.18 -5.31 11.22
N GLN A 200 -8.39 -4.89 12.21
CA GLN A 200 -7.35 -3.89 12.06
C GLN A 200 -5.97 -4.51 12.23
N TYR A 201 -4.99 -3.98 11.52
CA TYR A 201 -3.62 -4.49 11.50
C TYR A 201 -2.64 -3.33 11.55
N ILE A 202 -1.53 -3.53 12.24
CA ILE A 202 -0.37 -2.65 12.13
C ILE A 202 0.51 -3.22 11.01
N VAL A 203 0.80 -2.39 10.02
CA VAL A 203 1.69 -2.72 8.90
C VAL A 203 2.98 -1.93 9.07
N TYR A 204 4.10 -2.63 9.01
CA TYR A 204 5.42 -2.04 8.97
C TYR A 204 5.90 -1.87 7.51
N PHE A 205 6.44 -0.69 7.19
CA PHE A 205 7.04 -0.37 5.90
C PHE A 205 8.56 -0.24 6.05
N SER A 206 9.31 -1.16 5.43
CA SER A 206 10.78 -1.20 5.54
C SER A 206 11.49 -0.04 4.87
N THR A 207 10.86 0.57 3.86
CA THR A 207 11.46 1.66 3.09
C THR A 207 11.50 2.97 3.88
N SER A 208 10.49 3.23 4.72
CA SER A 208 10.43 4.40 5.60
C SER A 208 10.75 4.09 7.07
N ASN A 209 10.78 2.81 7.46
CA ASN A 209 10.91 2.34 8.83
C ASN A 209 9.76 2.82 9.75
N GLU A 210 8.53 2.72 9.26
CA GLU A 210 7.32 3.20 9.93
C GLU A 210 6.28 2.10 10.14
N GLU A 211 5.42 2.27 11.15
CA GLU A 211 4.25 1.44 11.39
C GLU A 211 2.97 2.27 11.28
N LEU A 212 2.01 1.82 10.48
CA LEU A 212 0.70 2.46 10.34
C LEU A 212 -0.43 1.44 10.55
N ILE A 213 -1.60 1.93 11.00
CA ILE A 213 -2.77 1.09 11.25
C ILE A 213 -3.67 1.09 10.01
N PHE A 214 -4.01 -0.10 9.54
CA PHE A 214 -4.92 -0.31 8.41
C PHE A 214 -6.10 -1.21 8.77
N ASN A 215 -7.24 -0.92 8.15
CA ASN A 215 -8.37 -1.85 8.13
C ASN A 215 -8.11 -2.96 7.09
N GLU A 216 -8.70 -4.12 7.30
CA GLU A 216 -8.63 -5.27 6.37
C GLU A 216 -8.99 -4.90 4.93
N SER A 217 -9.92 -3.97 4.72
CA SER A 217 -10.35 -3.51 3.39
C SER A 217 -9.27 -2.76 2.60
N ASN A 218 -8.27 -2.20 3.28
CA ASN A 218 -7.18 -1.46 2.69
C ASN A 218 -5.93 -2.32 2.54
N LEU A 219 -6.05 -3.63 2.75
CA LEU A 219 -4.95 -4.59 2.67
C LEU A 219 -5.30 -5.66 1.65
N ARG A 220 -4.29 -6.09 0.91
CA ARG A 220 -4.33 -7.32 0.12
C ARG A 220 -3.05 -8.10 0.33
N LEU A 221 -3.12 -9.41 0.12
CA LEU A 221 -1.93 -10.25 0.17
C LEU A 221 -0.95 -9.81 -0.93
N HIS A 222 0.32 -9.62 -0.58
CA HIS A 222 1.32 -9.24 -1.56
C HIS A 222 1.58 -10.39 -2.54
N GLN A 223 1.65 -10.05 -3.83
CA GLN A 223 1.92 -11.00 -4.90
C GLN A 223 3.00 -10.41 -5.81
N ASP A 224 3.93 -11.26 -6.22
CA ASP A 224 4.98 -10.93 -7.17
C ASP A 224 4.55 -11.35 -8.58
N TRP A 225 4.78 -10.47 -9.56
CA TRP A 225 4.61 -10.78 -10.98
C TRP A 225 5.95 -11.17 -11.58
N SER A 226 6.10 -12.42 -11.99
CA SER A 226 7.36 -12.95 -12.55
C SER A 226 7.06 -13.97 -13.64
N ASP A 227 7.79 -13.92 -14.75
CA ASP A 227 7.68 -14.85 -15.88
C ASP A 227 6.24 -15.10 -16.36
N GLY A 228 5.44 -14.04 -16.43
CA GLY A 228 4.04 -14.11 -16.87
C GLY A 228 3.07 -14.74 -15.86
N LYS A 229 3.48 -14.87 -14.59
CA LYS A 229 2.69 -15.52 -13.54
C LYS A 229 2.70 -14.73 -12.23
N TRP A 230 1.58 -14.80 -11.54
CA TRP A 230 1.45 -14.32 -10.16
C TRP A 230 1.92 -15.39 -9.18
N VAL A 231 2.74 -14.98 -8.23
CA VAL A 231 3.21 -15.82 -7.14
C VAL A 231 2.89 -15.13 -5.84
N ILE A 232 2.23 -15.83 -4.91
CA ILE A 232 2.04 -15.33 -3.56
C ILE A 232 3.42 -15.23 -2.91
N ALA A 233 3.78 -14.04 -2.42
CA ALA A 233 5.01 -13.89 -1.69
C ALA A 233 4.98 -14.78 -0.43
N SER A 234 6.04 -15.55 -0.22
CA SER A 234 6.16 -16.32 1.01
C SER A 234 6.17 -15.38 2.21
N ARG A 235 5.79 -15.92 3.37
CA ARG A 235 6.15 -15.26 4.63
C ARG A 235 7.67 -15.19 4.66
N ASP A 236 8.22 -13.98 4.68
CA ASP A 236 9.63 -13.77 4.92
C ASP A 236 9.90 -14.00 6.40
N GLU A 237 9.99 -15.28 6.78
CA GLU A 237 10.46 -15.67 8.11
C GLU A 237 12.00 -15.62 8.18
N MET A 238 12.70 -15.51 7.04
CA MET A 238 14.14 -15.33 6.99
C MET A 238 14.50 -13.84 6.99
N VAL A 239 15.39 -13.46 7.90
CA VAL A 239 15.89 -12.09 8.04
C VAL A 239 17.41 -12.08 8.10
N ASP A 240 18.03 -10.97 7.70
CA ASP A 240 19.38 -10.67 8.15
C ASP A 240 19.29 -9.79 9.39
N ALA A 241 19.91 -10.22 10.48
CA ALA A 241 19.98 -9.48 11.73
C ALA A 241 21.36 -8.83 11.90
N TRP A 242 21.38 -7.54 12.18
CA TRP A 242 22.59 -6.80 12.54
C TRP A 242 23.01 -7.17 13.96
N TYR A 243 24.11 -7.90 14.08
CA TYR A 243 24.62 -8.43 15.34
C TYR A 243 26.15 -8.54 15.29
N ASN A 244 26.84 -8.13 16.36
CA ASN A 244 28.31 -8.15 16.46
C ASN A 244 29.01 -7.55 15.22
N ASP A 245 28.60 -6.34 14.82
CA ASP A 245 29.15 -5.57 13.70
C ASP A 245 29.05 -6.27 12.32
N GLY A 246 28.06 -7.13 12.13
CA GLY A 246 27.78 -7.80 10.85
C GLY A 246 26.32 -8.18 10.66
N TRP A 247 25.95 -8.52 9.42
CA TRP A 247 24.63 -9.06 9.07
C TRP A 247 24.65 -10.58 9.11
N TRP A 248 23.76 -11.17 9.91
CA TRP A 248 23.66 -12.61 10.11
C TRP A 248 22.30 -13.12 9.70
N VAL A 249 22.29 -14.16 8.88
CA VAL A 249 21.05 -14.81 8.44
C VAL A 249 20.43 -15.55 9.62
N GLY A 250 19.17 -15.27 9.90
CA GLY A 250 18.38 -15.93 10.93
C GLY A 250 16.93 -16.13 10.52
N HIS A 251 16.21 -16.89 11.34
CA HIS A 251 14.78 -17.16 11.16
C HIS A 251 13.99 -16.50 12.29
N ILE A 252 12.94 -15.77 11.99
CA ILE A 252 12.04 -15.20 13.00
C ILE A 252 11.29 -16.36 13.68
N SER A 253 11.73 -16.73 14.88
CA SER A 253 11.14 -17.82 15.66
C SER A 253 9.91 -17.36 16.45
N GLN A 254 9.88 -16.09 16.86
CA GLN A 254 8.77 -15.51 17.62
C GLN A 254 8.67 -14.00 17.38
N ILE A 255 7.47 -13.45 17.52
CA ILE A 255 7.25 -12.01 17.48
C ILE A 255 6.74 -11.57 18.85
N LEU A 256 7.40 -10.57 19.42
CA LEU A 256 7.17 -10.11 20.79
C LEU A 256 6.25 -8.88 20.85
N GLY A 257 5.97 -8.27 19.69
CA GLY A 257 5.19 -7.05 19.57
C GLY A 257 6.02 -5.79 19.82
N GLY A 258 5.50 -4.61 19.43
CA GLY A 258 6.24 -3.35 19.55
C GLY A 258 7.54 -3.36 18.75
N LEU A 259 7.50 -3.87 17.52
CA LEU A 259 8.68 -4.02 16.64
C LEU A 259 9.80 -4.88 17.20
N LYS A 260 9.50 -5.84 18.09
CA LYS A 260 10.48 -6.80 18.61
C LYS A 260 10.22 -8.22 18.13
N TYR A 261 11.29 -8.91 17.80
CA TYR A 261 11.31 -10.25 17.22
C TYR A 261 12.35 -11.10 17.95
N LYS A 262 12.09 -12.39 18.07
CA LYS A 262 13.15 -13.36 18.34
C LYS A 262 13.62 -13.94 17.03
N VAL A 263 14.93 -13.95 16.85
CA VAL A 263 15.59 -14.52 15.70
C VAL A 263 16.44 -15.69 16.15
N TYR A 264 16.16 -16.85 15.57
CA TYR A 264 16.93 -18.06 15.72
C TYR A 264 18.03 -18.13 14.66
N PHE A 265 19.28 -18.24 15.10
CA PHE A 265 20.44 -18.43 14.23
C PHE A 265 20.76 -19.91 14.11
N MET A 266 20.47 -20.50 12.95
CA MET A 266 20.69 -21.94 12.72
C MET A 266 22.16 -22.36 12.89
N THR A 267 23.11 -21.46 12.62
CA THR A 267 24.56 -21.74 12.71
C THR A 267 25.07 -21.80 14.14
N SER A 268 24.61 -20.92 15.03
CA SER A 268 25.01 -20.92 16.45
C SER A 268 24.01 -21.63 17.37
N SER A 269 22.83 -21.99 16.86
CA SER A 269 21.69 -22.49 17.66
C SER A 269 21.24 -21.52 18.75
N GLU A 270 21.53 -20.23 18.60
CA GLU A 270 21.10 -19.18 19.52
C GLU A 270 19.76 -18.58 19.10
N GLU A 271 19.01 -18.07 20.07
CA GLU A 271 17.80 -17.28 19.84
C GLU A 271 17.96 -15.95 20.57
N LEU A 272 17.94 -14.85 19.83
CA LEU A 272 18.17 -13.50 20.36
C LEU A 272 17.01 -12.58 20.01
N GLU A 273 16.76 -11.59 20.87
CA GLU A 273 15.75 -10.56 20.63
C GLU A 273 16.33 -9.40 19.83
N PHE A 274 15.62 -9.00 18.78
CA PHE A 274 15.97 -7.88 17.93
C PHE A 274 14.81 -6.91 17.81
N GLU A 275 15.15 -5.63 17.84
CA GLU A 275 14.26 -4.58 17.35
C GLU A 275 14.26 -4.58 15.82
N HIS A 276 13.14 -4.20 15.22
CA HIS A 276 12.94 -4.29 13.77
C HIS A 276 14.04 -3.57 12.98
N HIS A 277 14.53 -2.43 13.44
CA HIS A 277 15.58 -1.66 12.75
C HIS A 277 16.93 -2.39 12.67
N ASN A 278 17.13 -3.43 13.49
CA ASN A 278 18.29 -4.32 13.41
C ASN A 278 18.01 -5.53 12.51
N LEU A 279 16.85 -5.62 11.88
CA LEU A 279 16.47 -6.68 10.97
C LEU A 279 16.26 -6.08 9.58
N ARG A 280 16.56 -6.87 8.55
CA ARG A 280 16.16 -6.59 7.18
C ARG A 280 15.68 -7.89 6.53
N PRO A 281 14.88 -7.83 5.45
CA PRO A 281 14.59 -9.00 4.64
C PRO A 281 15.89 -9.69 4.24
N HIS A 282 15.91 -11.02 4.28
CA HIS A 282 17.09 -11.78 3.89
C HIS A 282 17.48 -11.45 2.42
N GLN A 283 18.78 -11.19 2.21
CA GLN A 283 19.34 -10.90 0.88
C GLN A 283 20.42 -11.91 0.50
N GLU A 284 20.36 -12.40 -0.74
CA GLU A 284 21.42 -13.21 -1.35
C GLU A 284 22.22 -12.40 -2.36
N TRP A 285 23.53 -12.63 -2.43
CA TRP A 285 24.39 -12.03 -3.45
C TRP A 285 24.41 -12.91 -4.71
N ILE A 286 23.71 -12.48 -5.75
CA ILE A 286 23.54 -13.25 -6.99
C ILE A 286 23.90 -12.37 -8.19
N GLY A 287 24.86 -12.82 -9.00
CA GLY A 287 25.21 -12.15 -10.27
C GLY A 287 25.70 -10.72 -10.13
N GLY A 288 26.36 -10.37 -9.01
CA GLY A 288 26.94 -9.04 -8.77
C GLY A 288 25.98 -8.02 -8.13
N ARG A 289 24.81 -8.46 -7.64
CA ARG A 289 23.85 -7.62 -6.92
C ARG A 289 23.23 -8.37 -5.73
N TRP A 290 22.77 -7.62 -4.73
CA TRP A 290 21.94 -8.16 -3.65
C TRP A 290 20.50 -8.33 -4.14
N ILE A 291 19.91 -9.49 -3.89
CA ILE A 291 18.53 -9.82 -4.25
C ILE A 291 17.81 -10.26 -2.98
N ILE A 292 16.62 -9.70 -2.72
CA ILE A 292 15.75 -10.17 -1.63
C ILE A 292 15.19 -11.54 -2.04
N THR A 293 15.44 -12.59 -1.25
CA THR A 293 15.03 -13.95 -1.59
C THR A 293 13.94 -14.45 -0.65
N SER A 294 12.77 -14.69 -1.23
CA SER A 294 11.62 -15.34 -0.58
C SER A 294 11.80 -16.86 -0.41
N ARG A 295 12.87 -17.45 -0.95
CA ARG A 295 13.14 -18.89 -0.85
C ARG A 295 14.22 -19.16 0.18
N GLY A 296 13.85 -19.89 1.23
CA GLY A 296 14.77 -20.79 1.88
C GLY A 296 15.23 -21.84 0.87
N SER A 297 16.22 -21.51 0.05
CA SER A 297 16.86 -22.49 -0.80
C SER A 297 17.68 -23.41 0.11
N ARG A 298 17.09 -24.55 0.47
CA ARG A 298 17.90 -25.72 0.85
C ARG A 298 18.63 -26.15 -0.41
N SER A 299 19.82 -25.61 -0.63
CA SER A 299 20.82 -26.29 -1.46
C SER A 299 21.23 -27.54 -0.71
N VAL A 300 20.84 -28.70 -1.26
CA VAL A 300 21.36 -30.02 -0.93
C VAL A 300 22.82 -30.10 -1.35
#